data_AF-A0A1G2S6A3-F1
#
_entry.id   AF-A0A1G2S6A3-F1
#
_cell.length_a   1.000
_cell.length_b   1.000
_cell.length_c   1.000
_cell.angle_alpha   90.00
_cell.angle_beta   90.00
_cell.angle_gamma   90.00
#
_symmetry.space_group_name_H-M   'P 1'
#
loop_
_entity.id
_entity.type
_entity.pdbx_description
1 polymer ?
#
loop_
_entity_poly.entity_id
_entity_poly.type
_entity_poly.pdbx_seq_one_letter_code
_entity_poly.pdbx_strand_id
1 'polypeptide(L)'
;MSLFILDKNNFRTELGRQLAHKYFGYTYDEEQSRAAMNGMPLETRVEPTTQRLPVGVIAPEDASLAVLHHEPIFTFPEQLPNVRRTQPRNTLTLHDLVQYFRHQGVVEEESLCCAITLAAINGSSFGVEGYSGSGKTFIVDKLVRLLPEVYTVQQSSDQAIFRVAEQLNSSRFVYIPELQKAMQNKKAPIIEVIKDLTEGKDANKIVTARDGSGVVEYSIKSGITIIYTLAVENQFKKDDESSRRLIRFMTDASPDHLEAIHRSKAQSRYTLGMDEDTRAQHEARIREHLEDCIGLRDVHVIDPFADYIAELVPKTQKSVSYVDHYYRLIDASTRFHFNQRMSTSVNGKTYLFAALEDHFHVYGMYFTAFVETLRELMQDEEQAALDAIRHMNWEDCFASGERVMRTSPQLHAVRRRQGALEEWLERQRVHCELASYDYSTGDTVSILQGDHHAGQ
;
A
#
# COMPACT_ATOMS: atom_id res chain seq x y z
N MET A 1 0.57 32.03 0.93
CA MET A 1 -0.06 32.99 1.86
C MET A 1 -1.52 32.59 1.95
N SER A 2 -1.88 31.79 2.96
CA SER A 2 -3.18 31.10 3.01
C SER A 2 -4.17 31.92 3.82
N LEU A 3 -5.28 32.30 3.19
CA LEU A 3 -6.37 33.07 3.81
C LEU A 3 -7.26 32.11 4.61
N PHE A 4 -7.24 32.21 5.94
CA PHE A 4 -8.20 31.48 6.79
C PHE A 4 -9.47 32.31 6.91
N ILE A 5 -10.57 31.81 6.33
CA ILE A 5 -11.92 32.36 6.57
C ILE A 5 -12.45 31.72 7.84
N LEU A 6 -12.38 32.44 8.96
CA LEU A 6 -13.00 32.01 10.23
C LEU A 6 -14.46 32.47 10.24
N ASP A 7 -15.40 31.52 10.21
CA ASP A 7 -16.84 31.78 10.39
C ASP A 7 -17.13 32.29 11.82
N LYS A 8 -18.11 33.20 11.95
CA LYS A 8 -18.58 33.83 13.20
C LYS A 8 -18.95 32.81 14.28
N ASN A 9 -19.36 31.60 13.89
CA ASN A 9 -19.70 30.53 14.83
C ASN A 9 -18.47 29.95 15.55
N ASN A 10 -17.28 29.98 14.93
CA ASN A 10 -16.08 29.41 15.52
C ASN A 10 -15.53 30.23 16.70
N PHE A 11 -15.72 31.55 16.70
CA PHE A 11 -15.29 32.44 17.79
C PHE A 11 -16.03 32.24 19.11
N ARG A 12 -17.18 31.57 19.09
CA ARG A 12 -17.94 31.25 20.31
C ARG A 12 -17.38 30.04 21.05
N THR A 13 -16.57 29.22 20.39
CA THR A 13 -15.92 28.07 21.01
C THR A 13 -14.63 28.47 21.72
N GLU A 14 -14.30 27.78 22.81
CA GLU A 14 -13.07 28.03 23.57
C GLU A 14 -11.81 27.78 22.71
N LEU A 15 -11.86 26.78 21.84
CA LEU A 15 -10.83 26.50 20.85
C LEU A 15 -10.65 27.66 19.86
N GLY A 16 -11.75 28.25 19.38
CA GLY A 16 -11.70 29.41 18.49
C GLY A 16 -11.08 30.65 19.13
N ARG A 17 -11.34 30.89 20.42
CA ARG A 17 -10.73 32.00 21.17
C ARG A 17 -9.23 31.80 21.37
N GLN A 18 -8.80 30.58 21.69
CA GLN A 18 -7.38 30.24 21.85
C GLN A 18 -6.60 30.39 20.54
N LEU A 19 -7.20 29.98 19.42
CA LEU A 19 -6.58 30.14 18.10
C LEU A 19 -6.50 31.61 17.69
N ALA A 20 -7.53 32.41 17.94
CA ALA A 20 -7.52 33.84 17.64
C ALA A 20 -6.44 34.61 18.42
N HIS A 21 -6.29 34.31 19.71
CA HIS A 21 -5.23 34.90 20.54
C HIS A 21 -3.84 34.48 20.06
N LYS A 22 -3.65 33.18 19.77
CA LYS A 22 -2.36 32.61 19.36
C LYS A 22 -1.85 33.17 18.03
N TYR A 23 -2.74 33.41 17.07
CA TYR A 23 -2.34 33.79 15.71
C TYR A 23 -2.49 35.28 15.38
N PHE A 24 -3.36 36.00 16.10
CA PHE A 24 -3.68 37.38 15.77
C PHE A 24 -3.55 38.36 16.94
N GLY A 25 -3.24 37.89 18.16
CA GLY A 25 -3.00 38.75 19.32
C GLY A 25 -4.23 39.51 19.83
N TYR A 26 -5.44 39.14 19.39
CA TYR A 26 -6.68 39.77 19.84
C TYR A 26 -7.16 39.15 21.15
N THR A 27 -7.46 40.00 22.13
CA THR A 27 -8.33 39.66 23.27
C THR A 27 -9.76 40.05 22.92
N TYR A 28 -10.67 39.08 22.88
CA TYR A 28 -12.08 39.32 22.61
C TYR A 28 -12.73 40.00 23.83
N ASP A 29 -13.05 41.28 23.71
CA ASP A 29 -13.79 42.05 24.72
C ASP A 29 -15.29 42.08 24.36
N GLU A 30 -16.11 41.46 25.21
CA GLU A 30 -17.57 41.37 25.02
C GLU A 30 -18.28 42.74 25.06
N GLU A 31 -17.70 43.76 25.71
CA GLU A 31 -18.33 45.08 25.82
C GLU A 31 -18.24 45.87 24.50
N GLN A 32 -17.12 45.76 23.77
CA GLN A 32 -16.94 46.48 22.50
C GLN A 32 -17.86 45.95 21.38
N SER A 33 -18.14 44.64 21.37
CA SER A 33 -19.07 44.06 20.40
C SER A 33 -20.53 44.43 20.67
N ARG A 34 -20.90 44.77 21.92
CA ARG A 34 -22.24 45.25 22.27
C ARG A 34 -22.47 46.69 21.79
N ALA A 35 -21.46 47.54 21.84
CA ALA A 35 -21.53 48.91 21.34
C ALA A 35 -21.69 48.98 19.80
N ALA A 36 -21.12 48.02 19.06
CA ALA A 36 -21.26 47.93 17.61
C ALA A 36 -22.65 47.42 17.14
N MET A 37 -23.43 46.76 18.03
CA MET A 37 -24.75 46.19 17.68
C MET A 37 -25.92 47.16 17.88
N ASN A 38 -25.74 48.29 18.57
CA ASN A 38 -26.79 49.29 18.76
C ASN A 38 -26.46 50.55 17.95
N GLY A 39 -27.08 50.62 16.76
CA GLY A 39 -26.74 51.53 15.68
C GLY A 39 -26.47 53.00 16.05
N MET A 40 -25.30 53.48 15.63
CA MET A 40 -25.07 54.84 15.16
C MET A 40 -24.09 54.78 13.98
N PRO A 41 -24.28 55.56 12.91
CA PRO A 41 -23.30 55.69 11.84
C PRO A 41 -22.28 56.75 12.25
N LEU A 42 -20.99 56.55 11.96
CA LEU A 42 -20.09 57.60 11.49
C LEU A 42 -18.70 57.06 11.17
N GLU A 43 -18.16 57.60 10.09
CA GLU A 43 -16.78 57.57 9.66
C GLU A 43 -15.82 57.81 10.82
N THR A 44 -14.74 57.03 10.89
CA THR A 44 -13.47 57.51 11.49
C THR A 44 -12.32 56.68 10.95
N ARG A 45 -11.45 57.34 10.16
CA ARG A 45 -10.08 56.91 9.93
C ARG A 45 -9.40 56.66 11.28
N VAL A 46 -8.72 55.54 11.42
CA VAL A 46 -7.71 55.35 12.47
C VAL A 46 -6.40 54.97 11.80
N GLU A 47 -5.44 55.89 11.87
CA GLU A 47 -4.07 55.73 11.39
C GLU A 47 -3.28 54.71 12.25
N PRO A 48 -2.28 54.02 11.68
CA PRO A 48 -1.45 53.10 12.44
C PRO A 48 -0.58 53.89 13.44
N THR A 49 -0.90 53.77 14.73
CA THR A 49 -0.09 54.36 15.79
C THR A 49 1.19 53.55 15.94
N THR A 50 2.30 54.13 15.51
CA THR A 50 3.65 53.67 15.83
C THR A 50 3.94 54.01 17.30
N GLN A 51 3.66 53.08 18.21
CA GLN A 51 4.24 53.14 19.56
C GLN A 51 5.37 52.13 19.68
N ARG A 52 6.60 52.65 19.61
CA ARG A 52 7.80 51.98 20.11
C ARG A 52 7.64 51.77 21.61
N LEU A 53 7.63 50.52 22.05
CA LEU A 53 7.84 50.20 23.46
C LEU A 53 9.34 50.31 23.81
N PRO A 54 9.71 50.69 25.04
CA PRO A 54 11.06 51.05 25.40
C PRO A 54 11.99 49.83 25.44
N VAL A 55 13.21 50.03 24.95
CA VAL A 55 14.35 49.13 25.12
C VAL A 55 14.71 49.09 26.60
N GLY A 56 14.18 48.08 27.31
CA GLY A 56 14.66 47.66 28.62
C GLY A 56 15.71 46.59 28.43
N VAL A 57 16.97 46.95 28.67
CA VAL A 57 18.09 46.01 28.80
C VAL A 57 17.84 45.14 30.02
N ILE A 58 17.47 43.88 29.80
CA ILE A 58 17.53 42.84 30.83
C ILE A 58 18.73 41.97 30.46
N ALA A 59 19.75 42.02 31.32
CA ALA A 59 20.92 41.16 31.24
C ALA A 59 20.47 39.68 31.34
N PRO A 60 20.96 38.77 30.48
CA PRO A 60 20.63 37.37 30.58
C PRO A 60 21.60 36.70 31.56
N GLU A 61 21.26 36.71 32.84
CA GLU A 61 21.73 35.69 33.78
C GLU A 61 20.53 34.77 34.06
N ASP A 62 20.74 33.47 33.88
CA ASP A 62 19.85 32.36 34.23
C ASP A 62 18.62 32.08 33.33
N ALA A 63 18.89 31.87 32.04
CA ALA A 63 18.03 30.99 31.22
C ALA A 63 18.89 30.05 30.34
N SER A 64 19.59 29.13 30.99
CA SER A 64 20.05 27.89 30.36
C SER A 64 18.86 26.98 30.01
N LEU A 65 18.05 27.42 29.05
CA LEU A 65 17.22 26.52 28.25
C LEU A 65 18.10 26.08 27.09
N ALA A 66 18.83 24.99 27.31
CA ALA A 66 19.46 24.23 26.25
C ALA A 66 18.37 23.83 25.25
N VAL A 67 18.20 24.62 24.18
CA VAL A 67 17.64 24.13 22.93
C VAL A 67 18.69 23.16 22.41
N LEU A 68 18.56 21.90 22.83
CA LEU A 68 19.22 20.78 22.18
C LEU A 68 18.68 20.75 20.74
N HIS A 69 19.32 21.50 19.85
CA HIS A 69 19.38 21.16 18.44
C HIS A 69 20.10 19.82 18.37
N HIS A 70 19.37 18.73 18.61
CA HIS A 70 19.81 17.43 18.15
C HIS A 70 19.79 17.51 16.63
N GLU A 71 20.94 17.82 16.04
CA GLU A 71 21.14 17.51 14.63
C GLU A 71 20.81 16.01 14.46
N PRO A 72 19.98 15.64 13.47
CA PRO A 72 19.66 14.25 13.24
C PRO A 72 20.98 13.49 13.05
N ILE A 73 21.18 12.43 13.84
CA ILE A 73 22.37 11.59 13.73
C ILE A 73 22.17 10.70 12.51
N PHE A 74 23.08 10.85 11.55
CA PHE A 74 23.09 10.09 10.32
C PHE A 74 23.99 8.87 10.51
N THR A 75 23.39 7.68 10.43
CA THR A 75 24.13 6.43 10.38
C THR A 75 23.67 5.68 9.16
N PHE A 76 24.57 5.35 8.25
CA PHE A 76 24.23 4.41 7.20
C PHE A 76 24.17 3.01 7.82
N PRO A 77 23.07 2.28 7.67
CA PRO A 77 23.08 0.89 8.06
C PRO A 77 24.05 0.19 7.10
N GLU A 78 25.15 -0.35 7.63
CA GLU A 78 25.95 -1.31 6.85
C GLU A 78 25.11 -2.53 6.45
N GLN A 79 23.97 -2.76 7.15
CA GLN A 79 23.11 -3.93 7.01
C GLN A 79 21.64 -3.51 7.20
N LEU A 80 20.77 -3.84 6.23
CA LEU A 80 19.33 -3.76 6.41
C LEU A 80 18.91 -4.72 7.54
N PRO A 81 17.99 -4.30 8.44
CA PRO A 81 17.54 -5.16 9.52
C PRO A 81 16.92 -6.45 8.95
N ASN A 82 17.31 -7.59 9.53
CA ASN A 82 16.79 -8.94 9.23
C ASN A 82 17.14 -9.59 7.89
N VAL A 83 18.00 -9.01 7.04
CA VAL A 83 18.40 -9.66 5.77
C VAL A 83 19.57 -10.63 6.01
N ARG A 84 19.38 -11.92 5.73
CA ARG A 84 20.48 -12.92 5.80
C ARG A 84 21.41 -12.69 4.61
N ARG A 85 22.63 -12.19 4.85
CA ARG A 85 23.68 -12.11 3.80
C ARG A 85 24.13 -13.51 3.39
N THR A 86 23.49 -14.08 2.38
CA THR A 86 24.23 -14.90 1.42
C THR A 86 24.86 -13.96 0.38
N GLN A 87 25.98 -14.36 -0.22
CA GLN A 87 26.79 -13.61 -1.20
C GLN A 87 25.95 -12.89 -2.29
N PRO A 88 26.50 -11.93 -3.08
CA PRO A 88 25.76 -11.28 -4.17
C PRO A 88 25.32 -12.32 -5.22
N ARG A 89 24.19 -12.96 -4.94
CA ARG A 89 23.53 -13.99 -5.73
C ARG A 89 22.49 -13.24 -6.53
N ASN A 90 22.63 -13.26 -7.85
CA ASN A 90 21.64 -12.90 -8.88
C ASN A 90 20.37 -12.25 -8.31
N THR A 91 20.29 -10.92 -8.40
CA THR A 91 19.10 -10.17 -8.00
C THR A 91 17.89 -10.74 -8.71
N LEU A 92 16.92 -11.22 -7.93
CA LEU A 92 15.67 -11.73 -8.50
C LEU A 92 14.85 -10.58 -9.05
N THR A 93 14.20 -10.85 -10.18
CA THR A 93 13.30 -9.95 -10.89
C THR A 93 11.87 -10.50 -10.79
N LEU A 94 10.87 -9.65 -11.06
CA LEU A 94 9.49 -10.13 -11.18
C LEU A 94 9.32 -11.15 -12.33
N HIS A 95 10.23 -11.14 -13.31
CA HIS A 95 10.26 -12.17 -14.34
C HIS A 95 10.62 -13.55 -13.79
N ASP A 96 11.57 -13.66 -12.84
CA ASP A 96 11.89 -14.93 -12.19
C ASP A 96 10.65 -15.50 -11.47
N LEU A 97 9.87 -14.62 -10.82
CA LEU A 97 8.59 -14.98 -10.20
C LEU A 97 7.58 -15.49 -11.23
N VAL A 98 7.42 -14.80 -12.36
CA VAL A 98 6.56 -15.25 -13.47
C VAL A 98 7.00 -16.62 -13.98
N GLN A 99 8.31 -16.83 -14.19
CA GLN A 99 8.84 -18.11 -14.63
C GLN A 99 8.54 -19.23 -13.63
N TYR A 100 8.56 -18.95 -12.31
CA TYR A 100 8.10 -19.92 -11.33
C TYR A 100 6.64 -20.33 -11.56
N PHE A 101 5.72 -19.38 -11.70
CA PHE A 101 4.31 -19.70 -11.92
C PHE A 101 4.10 -20.46 -13.25
N ARG A 102 4.80 -20.06 -14.32
CA ARG A 102 4.79 -20.76 -15.62
C ARG A 102 5.28 -22.20 -15.51
N HIS A 103 6.39 -22.45 -14.81
CA HIS A 103 6.90 -23.80 -14.55
C HIS A 103 5.94 -24.65 -13.69
N GLN A 104 5.08 -24.00 -12.91
CA GLN A 104 4.03 -24.66 -12.14
C GLN A 104 2.74 -24.91 -12.94
N GLY A 105 2.69 -24.47 -14.20
CA GLY A 105 1.58 -24.68 -15.13
C GLY A 105 0.55 -23.54 -15.17
N VAL A 106 0.87 -22.37 -14.60
CA VAL A 106 0.07 -21.15 -14.81
C VAL A 106 0.35 -20.61 -16.21
N VAL A 107 -0.69 -20.16 -16.89
CA VAL A 107 -0.64 -19.68 -18.28
C VAL A 107 -1.26 -18.31 -18.30
N GLU A 108 -0.62 -17.32 -18.93
CA GLU A 108 -1.18 -15.98 -19.24
C GLU A 108 -1.87 -15.27 -18.06
N GLU A 109 -1.30 -15.39 -16.85
CA GLU A 109 -1.76 -14.76 -15.61
C GLU A 109 -0.59 -14.03 -14.92
N GLU A 110 0.38 -13.53 -15.68
CA GLU A 110 1.62 -12.93 -15.19
C GLU A 110 1.35 -11.74 -14.26
N SER A 111 0.46 -10.84 -14.69
CA SER A 111 0.07 -9.65 -13.94
C SER A 111 -0.56 -10.02 -12.60
N LEU A 112 -1.50 -10.97 -12.62
CA LEU A 112 -2.17 -11.47 -11.42
C LEU A 112 -1.15 -12.08 -10.45
N CYS A 113 -0.28 -12.96 -10.94
CA CYS A 113 0.74 -13.66 -10.14
C CYS A 113 1.70 -12.69 -9.44
N CYS A 114 2.17 -11.67 -10.15
CA CYS A 114 2.99 -10.61 -9.57
C CYS A 114 2.20 -9.81 -8.53
N ALA A 115 1.01 -9.33 -8.88
CA ALA A 115 0.22 -8.46 -8.01
C ALA A 115 -0.18 -9.13 -6.68
N ILE A 116 -0.60 -10.41 -6.69
CA ILE A 116 -0.92 -11.14 -5.45
C ILE A 116 0.32 -11.38 -4.59
N THR A 117 1.49 -11.57 -5.22
CA THR A 117 2.76 -11.76 -4.50
C THR A 117 3.17 -10.46 -3.83
N LEU A 118 3.07 -9.33 -4.55
CA LEU A 118 3.32 -7.99 -4.01
C LEU A 118 2.35 -7.66 -2.84
N ALA A 119 1.07 -7.97 -3.00
CA ALA A 119 0.09 -7.80 -1.91
C ALA A 119 0.50 -8.59 -0.66
N ALA A 120 0.96 -9.84 -0.82
CA ALA A 120 1.45 -10.68 0.27
C ALA A 120 2.73 -10.12 0.93
N ILE A 121 3.68 -9.59 0.16
CA ILE A 121 4.90 -8.95 0.69
C ILE A 121 4.53 -7.80 1.64
N ASN A 122 3.65 -6.91 1.21
CA ASN A 122 3.22 -5.77 2.03
C ASN A 122 2.33 -6.17 3.23
N GLY A 123 1.81 -7.40 3.24
CA GLY A 123 0.87 -7.86 4.25
C GLY A 123 -0.56 -7.35 4.05
N SER A 124 -0.86 -6.85 2.86
CA SER A 124 -2.21 -6.46 2.47
C SER A 124 -3.08 -7.71 2.36
N SER A 125 -4.27 -7.69 2.97
CA SER A 125 -5.22 -8.79 2.79
C SER A 125 -5.88 -8.69 1.41
N PHE A 126 -6.04 -9.82 0.72
CA PHE A 126 -6.54 -9.83 -0.65
C PHE A 126 -7.34 -11.08 -1.01
N GLY A 127 -8.13 -10.94 -2.08
CA GLY A 127 -8.92 -12.00 -2.68
C GLY A 127 -8.60 -12.23 -4.14
N VAL A 128 -8.60 -13.48 -4.56
CA VAL A 128 -8.62 -13.86 -5.98
C VAL A 128 -10.01 -14.36 -6.34
N GLU A 129 -10.67 -13.64 -7.23
CA GLU A 129 -12.07 -13.82 -7.62
C GLU A 129 -12.21 -14.17 -9.11
N GLY A 130 -13.33 -14.77 -9.49
CA GLY A 130 -13.59 -15.21 -10.86
C GLY A 130 -14.53 -16.42 -10.95
N TYR A 131 -14.84 -16.85 -12.18
CA TYR A 131 -15.78 -17.95 -12.46
C TYR A 131 -15.32 -19.31 -11.94
N SER A 132 -16.25 -20.23 -11.67
CA SER A 132 -15.87 -21.57 -11.25
C SER A 132 -14.97 -22.23 -12.31
N GLY A 133 -13.86 -22.84 -11.89
CA GLY A 133 -12.88 -23.42 -12.82
C GLY A 133 -11.87 -22.45 -13.43
N SER A 134 -11.92 -21.14 -13.15
CA SER A 134 -10.95 -20.13 -13.66
C SER A 134 -9.53 -20.20 -13.06
N GLY A 135 -9.16 -21.27 -12.36
CA GLY A 135 -7.80 -21.42 -11.83
C GLY A 135 -7.47 -20.64 -10.54
N LYS A 136 -8.40 -19.90 -9.91
CA LYS A 136 -8.16 -19.16 -8.65
C LYS A 136 -7.38 -19.93 -7.59
N THR A 137 -7.91 -21.09 -7.17
CA THR A 137 -7.30 -21.93 -6.14
C THR A 137 -5.96 -22.47 -6.61
N PHE A 138 -5.85 -22.80 -7.90
CA PHE A 138 -4.59 -23.27 -8.47
C PHE A 138 -3.47 -22.21 -8.36
N ILE A 139 -3.76 -20.96 -8.72
CA ILE A 139 -2.79 -19.85 -8.64
C ILE A 139 -2.43 -19.56 -7.18
N VAL A 140 -3.44 -19.43 -6.30
CA VAL A 140 -3.21 -19.12 -4.88
C VAL A 140 -2.46 -20.25 -4.18
N ASP A 141 -2.72 -21.52 -4.49
CA ASP A 141 -1.97 -22.66 -3.93
C ASP A 141 -0.49 -22.62 -4.32
N LYS A 142 -0.13 -22.08 -5.49
CA LYS A 142 1.28 -21.87 -5.88
C LYS A 142 1.91 -20.74 -5.09
N LEU A 143 1.20 -19.63 -4.89
CA LEU A 143 1.68 -18.54 -4.03
C LEU A 143 1.88 -19.02 -2.59
N VAL A 144 0.92 -19.74 -2.02
CA VAL A 144 0.97 -20.23 -0.63
C VAL A 144 2.21 -21.09 -0.37
N ARG A 145 2.72 -21.83 -1.37
CA ARG A 145 3.97 -22.61 -1.25
C ARG A 145 5.22 -21.73 -1.13
N LEU A 146 5.17 -20.49 -1.59
CA LEU A 146 6.27 -19.54 -1.50
C LEU A 146 6.22 -18.73 -0.20
N LEU A 147 5.07 -18.63 0.46
CA LEU A 147 4.90 -17.82 1.66
C LEU A 147 5.30 -18.59 2.94
N PRO A 148 5.93 -17.92 3.92
CA PRO A 148 6.22 -18.52 5.22
C PRO A 148 4.97 -18.55 6.12
N GLU A 149 4.86 -19.54 7.02
CA GLU A 149 3.90 -19.53 8.13
C GLU A 149 2.43 -19.31 7.70
N VAL A 150 1.97 -20.07 6.69
CA VAL A 150 0.59 -20.02 6.21
C VAL A 150 -0.28 -21.05 6.91
N TYR A 151 -1.39 -20.61 7.50
CA TYR A 151 -2.45 -21.49 7.98
C TYR A 151 -3.59 -21.56 6.97
N THR A 152 -3.86 -22.74 6.42
CA THR A 152 -5.00 -22.96 5.54
C THR A 152 -6.24 -23.37 6.34
N VAL A 153 -7.27 -22.53 6.28
CA VAL A 153 -8.57 -22.82 6.89
C VAL A 153 -9.25 -23.94 6.10
N GLN A 154 -9.26 -25.14 6.66
CA GLN A 154 -10.08 -26.24 6.14
C GLN A 154 -11.56 -25.95 6.43
N GLN A 155 -12.48 -26.57 5.68
CA GLN A 155 -13.93 -26.43 5.88
C GLN A 155 -14.31 -26.65 7.34
N SER A 156 -14.48 -25.54 8.05
CA SER A 156 -14.64 -25.50 9.49
C SER A 156 -16.04 -25.00 9.78
N SER A 157 -16.75 -25.66 10.70
CA SER A 157 -18.01 -25.10 11.23
C SER A 157 -17.81 -23.67 11.76
N ASP A 158 -18.88 -22.88 11.79
CA ASP A 158 -18.91 -21.48 12.26
C ASP A 158 -18.20 -21.23 13.61
N GLN A 159 -18.11 -22.24 14.48
CA GLN A 159 -17.50 -22.16 15.81
C GLN A 159 -16.04 -22.62 15.85
N ALA A 160 -15.55 -23.28 14.81
CA ALA A 160 -14.23 -23.92 14.81
C ALA A 160 -13.07 -22.94 14.59
N ILE A 161 -13.31 -21.77 13.96
CA ILE A 161 -12.24 -20.78 13.75
C ILE A 161 -11.62 -20.27 15.05
N PHE A 162 -12.42 -20.05 16.09
CA PHE A 162 -11.91 -19.62 17.40
C PHE A 162 -11.21 -20.76 18.16
N ARG A 163 -11.51 -22.02 17.86
CA ARG A 163 -10.82 -23.16 18.46
C ARG A 163 -9.40 -23.34 17.94
N VAL A 164 -9.09 -22.74 16.79
CA VAL A 164 -7.75 -22.73 16.19
C VAL A 164 -7.05 -21.38 16.35
N ALA A 165 -7.50 -20.55 17.30
CA ALA A 165 -6.94 -19.21 17.53
C ALA A 165 -5.43 -19.24 17.79
N GLU A 166 -4.92 -20.26 18.49
CA GLU A 166 -3.48 -20.41 18.74
C GLU A 166 -2.70 -20.64 17.43
N GLN A 167 -3.21 -21.48 16.52
CA GLN A 167 -2.60 -21.70 15.20
C GLN A 167 -2.71 -20.45 14.31
N LEU A 168 -3.82 -19.71 14.39
CA LEU A 168 -3.98 -18.46 13.63
C LEU A 168 -2.98 -17.41 14.13
N ASN A 169 -2.83 -17.26 15.45
CA ASN A 169 -1.94 -16.27 16.06
C ASN A 169 -0.45 -16.58 15.85
N SER A 170 -0.09 -17.84 15.55
CA SER A 170 1.28 -18.22 15.20
C SER A 170 1.58 -18.13 13.71
N SER A 171 0.59 -17.75 12.89
CA SER A 171 0.70 -17.67 11.44
C SER A 171 0.78 -16.23 10.97
N ARG A 172 1.59 -15.97 9.93
CA ARG A 172 1.64 -14.66 9.25
C ARG A 172 0.51 -14.49 8.26
N PHE A 173 0.12 -15.59 7.62
CA PHE A 173 -0.92 -15.62 6.60
C PHE A 173 -1.98 -16.64 6.95
N VAL A 174 -3.23 -16.30 6.65
CA VAL A 174 -4.35 -17.23 6.75
C VAL A 174 -4.98 -17.33 5.38
N TYR A 175 -4.95 -18.54 4.81
CA TYR A 175 -5.57 -18.84 3.53
C TYR A 175 -6.94 -19.48 3.70
N ILE A 176 -7.97 -18.85 3.14
CA ILE A 176 -9.37 -19.30 3.17
C ILE A 176 -9.79 -19.68 1.74
N PRO A 177 -9.66 -20.96 1.35
CA PRO A 177 -10.14 -21.42 0.06
C PRO A 177 -11.66 -21.38 -0.02
N GLU A 178 -12.20 -20.93 -1.16
CA GLU A 178 -13.64 -20.94 -1.46
C GLU A 178 -14.48 -20.27 -0.37
N LEU A 179 -14.18 -19.01 -0.07
CA LEU A 179 -14.79 -18.23 0.99
C LEU A 179 -16.32 -18.35 0.99
N GLN A 180 -16.97 -18.40 -0.19
CA GLN A 180 -18.42 -18.57 -0.31
C GLN A 180 -19.00 -19.76 0.47
N LYS A 181 -18.24 -20.85 0.66
CA LYS A 181 -18.69 -22.03 1.40
C LYS A 181 -18.76 -21.74 2.89
N ALA A 182 -17.81 -20.97 3.41
CA ALA A 182 -17.80 -20.50 4.79
C ALA A 182 -18.87 -19.41 5.03
N MET A 183 -19.41 -18.81 3.97
CA MET A 183 -20.37 -17.71 4.01
C MET A 183 -21.84 -18.11 3.82
N GLN A 184 -22.14 -19.40 3.65
CA GLN A 184 -23.52 -19.86 3.45
C GLN A 184 -24.46 -19.46 4.60
N ASN A 185 -23.93 -19.30 5.82
CA ASN A 185 -24.63 -18.65 6.92
C ASN A 185 -24.30 -17.15 6.94
N LYS A 186 -25.31 -16.28 6.76
CA LYS A 186 -25.15 -14.80 6.83
C LYS A 186 -24.60 -14.26 8.16
N LYS A 187 -24.54 -15.10 9.20
CA LYS A 187 -23.94 -14.80 10.52
C LYS A 187 -22.65 -15.59 10.76
N ALA A 188 -21.97 -16.03 9.69
CA ALA A 188 -20.77 -16.84 9.80
C ALA A 188 -19.69 -16.06 10.57
N PRO A 189 -19.23 -16.54 11.74
CA PRO A 189 -18.26 -15.84 12.57
C PRO A 189 -16.92 -15.59 11.86
N ILE A 190 -16.59 -16.37 10.83
CA ILE A 190 -15.40 -16.14 9.99
C ILE A 190 -15.39 -14.77 9.32
N ILE A 191 -16.56 -14.21 9.00
CA ILE A 191 -16.65 -12.90 8.33
C ILE A 191 -16.41 -11.76 9.27
N GLU A 192 -16.98 -11.85 10.47
CA GLU A 192 -16.68 -10.87 11.52
C GLU A 192 -15.21 -10.94 11.92
N VAL A 193 -14.63 -12.15 11.97
CA VAL A 193 -13.17 -12.31 12.16
C VAL A 193 -12.38 -11.63 11.02
N ILE A 194 -12.73 -11.86 9.75
CA ILE A 194 -12.03 -11.21 8.62
C ILE A 194 -12.17 -9.67 8.72
N LYS A 195 -13.34 -9.15 9.08
CA LYS A 195 -13.56 -7.71 9.26
C LYS A 195 -12.68 -7.14 10.36
N ASP A 196 -12.72 -7.72 11.55
CA ASP A 196 -11.93 -7.27 12.69
C ASP A 196 -10.43 -7.28 12.32
N LEU A 197 -9.94 -8.39 11.76
CA LEU A 197 -8.52 -8.53 11.40
C LEU A 197 -8.09 -7.54 10.31
N THR A 198 -8.93 -7.32 9.29
CA THR A 198 -8.65 -6.34 8.23
C THR A 198 -8.77 -4.89 8.70
N GLU A 199 -9.46 -4.64 9.83
CA GLU A 199 -9.48 -3.36 10.55
C GLU A 199 -8.28 -3.15 11.47
N GLY A 200 -7.41 -4.16 11.61
CA GLY A 200 -6.33 -4.12 12.59
C GLY A 200 -6.83 -4.33 14.03
N LYS A 201 -8.04 -4.86 14.22
CA LYS A 201 -8.64 -5.18 15.51
C LYS A 201 -8.50 -6.67 15.83
N ASP A 202 -8.35 -6.97 17.12
CA ASP A 202 -8.40 -8.35 17.60
C ASP A 202 -9.84 -8.88 17.51
N ALA A 203 -10.02 -10.07 16.97
CA ALA A 203 -11.31 -10.75 16.95
C ALA A 203 -11.50 -11.57 18.24
N ASN A 204 -12.43 -11.16 19.08
CA ASN A 204 -12.64 -11.76 20.40
C ASN A 204 -13.98 -12.49 20.47
N LYS A 205 -14.00 -13.65 21.15
CA LYS A 205 -15.22 -14.42 21.37
C LYS A 205 -15.24 -15.06 22.74
N ILE A 206 -16.35 -14.85 23.43
CA ILE A 206 -16.63 -15.40 24.74
C ILE A 206 -17.55 -16.62 24.57
N VAL A 207 -17.14 -17.79 25.08
CA VAL A 207 -17.90 -19.06 24.97
C VAL A 207 -18.00 -19.72 26.35
N THR A 208 -19.19 -20.18 26.74
CA THR A 208 -19.35 -20.97 27.97
C THR A 208 -18.60 -22.31 27.86
N ALA A 209 -17.80 -22.64 28.87
CA ALA A 209 -17.04 -23.87 28.91
C ALA A 209 -17.98 -25.09 28.90
N ARG A 210 -17.63 -26.13 28.14
CA ARG A 210 -18.47 -27.35 27.96
C ARG A 210 -18.66 -28.14 29.26
N ASP A 211 -17.75 -27.99 30.21
CA ASP A 211 -17.77 -28.63 31.52
C ASP A 211 -18.53 -27.81 32.59
N GLY A 212 -19.10 -26.66 32.21
CA GLY A 212 -19.80 -25.77 33.14
C GLY A 212 -18.89 -25.03 34.11
N SER A 213 -17.56 -25.10 33.93
CA SER A 213 -16.56 -24.46 34.82
C SER A 213 -16.49 -22.94 34.71
N GLY A 214 -17.20 -22.34 33.74
CA GLY A 214 -17.24 -20.90 33.54
C GLY A 214 -17.25 -20.50 32.07
N VAL A 215 -16.49 -19.47 31.74
CA VAL A 215 -16.45 -18.83 30.43
C VAL A 215 -15.01 -18.83 29.92
N VAL A 216 -14.82 -19.25 28.66
CA VAL A 216 -13.54 -19.24 27.95
C VAL A 216 -13.57 -18.11 26.91
N GLU A 217 -12.58 -17.23 26.97
CA GLU A 217 -12.37 -16.17 25.99
C GLU A 217 -11.33 -16.61 24.96
N TYR A 218 -11.68 -16.53 23.69
CA TYR A 218 -10.80 -16.74 22.55
C TYR A 218 -10.48 -15.39 21.93
N SER A 219 -9.21 -15.15 21.60
CA SER A 219 -8.74 -13.92 20.96
C SER A 219 -7.84 -14.27 19.78
N ILE A 220 -8.22 -13.82 18.58
CA ILE A 220 -7.39 -13.88 17.38
C ILE A 220 -6.79 -12.48 17.20
N LYS A 221 -5.46 -12.39 17.19
CA LYS A 221 -4.71 -11.13 17.15
C LYS A 221 -4.74 -10.50 15.78
N SER A 222 -4.80 -9.17 15.75
CA SER A 222 -4.64 -8.41 14.53
C SER A 222 -3.21 -8.51 13.97
N GLY A 223 -3.02 -8.08 12.72
CA GLY A 223 -1.73 -8.16 12.02
C GLY A 223 -1.55 -9.43 11.18
N ILE A 224 -2.56 -10.29 11.12
CA ILE A 224 -2.59 -11.46 10.23
C ILE A 224 -3.04 -11.04 8.82
N THR A 225 -2.32 -11.47 7.79
CA THR A 225 -2.72 -11.23 6.39
C THR A 225 -3.71 -12.31 5.93
N ILE A 226 -4.90 -11.90 5.48
CA ILE A 226 -5.92 -12.81 4.96
C ILE A 226 -5.80 -12.95 3.44
N ILE A 227 -5.73 -14.19 2.97
CA ILE A 227 -5.79 -14.57 1.56
C ILE A 227 -7.06 -15.39 1.37
N TYR A 228 -7.88 -15.07 0.38
CA TYR A 228 -9.06 -15.90 0.07
C TYR A 228 -9.27 -16.09 -1.42
N THR A 229 -10.03 -17.14 -1.77
CA THR A 229 -10.59 -17.30 -3.12
C THR A 229 -12.10 -17.23 -3.09
N LEU A 230 -12.72 -16.59 -4.08
CA LEU A 230 -14.18 -16.44 -4.17
C LEU A 230 -14.68 -16.71 -5.59
N ALA A 231 -15.78 -17.45 -5.70
CA ALA A 231 -16.48 -17.64 -6.98
C ALA A 231 -17.59 -16.61 -7.16
N VAL A 232 -17.51 -15.79 -8.21
CA VAL A 232 -18.41 -14.64 -8.49
C VAL A 232 -19.82 -15.04 -8.95
N GLU A 233 -20.01 -16.28 -9.40
CA GLU A 233 -21.32 -16.81 -9.83
C GLU A 233 -22.34 -16.90 -8.68
N ASN A 234 -21.86 -16.93 -7.44
CA ASN A 234 -22.73 -16.87 -6.29
C ASN A 234 -23.17 -15.40 -6.13
N GLN A 235 -24.46 -15.14 -5.95
CA GLN A 235 -25.05 -13.80 -5.71
C GLN A 235 -24.63 -13.17 -4.37
N PHE A 236 -23.37 -13.36 -3.99
CA PHE A 236 -22.81 -12.90 -2.76
C PHE A 236 -22.28 -11.49 -2.95
N LYS A 237 -22.98 -10.51 -2.38
CA LYS A 237 -22.47 -9.15 -2.22
C LYS A 237 -21.69 -9.08 -0.92
N LYS A 238 -20.39 -8.82 -1.02
CA LYS A 238 -19.60 -8.32 0.11
C LYS A 238 -20.20 -7.01 0.59
N ASP A 239 -20.15 -6.77 1.88
CA ASP A 239 -20.44 -5.42 2.35
C ASP A 239 -19.40 -4.43 1.85
N ASP A 240 -19.84 -3.19 1.67
CA ASP A 240 -19.06 -2.02 1.22
C ASP A 240 -17.84 -1.74 2.09
N GLU A 241 -17.81 -2.29 3.31
CA GLU A 241 -16.80 -2.03 4.31
C GLU A 241 -15.62 -3.00 4.18
N SER A 242 -15.91 -4.28 4.01
CA SER A 242 -14.92 -5.34 3.76
C SER A 242 -14.27 -5.16 2.38
N SER A 243 -15.03 -4.71 1.38
CA SER A 243 -14.50 -4.47 0.02
C SER A 243 -13.42 -3.38 -0.02
N ARG A 244 -13.50 -2.38 0.87
CA ARG A 244 -12.51 -1.29 0.96
C ARG A 244 -11.17 -1.71 1.56
N ARG A 245 -11.13 -2.81 2.31
CA ARG A 245 -9.94 -3.26 3.05
C ARG A 245 -9.23 -4.43 2.41
N LEU A 246 -9.94 -5.16 1.55
CA LEU A 246 -9.43 -6.30 0.82
C LEU A 246 -9.10 -5.88 -0.60
N ILE A 247 -7.85 -6.10 -1.02
CA ILE A 247 -7.49 -5.93 -2.43
C ILE A 247 -8.21 -7.04 -3.22
N ARG A 248 -8.95 -6.67 -4.26
CA ARG A 248 -9.60 -7.63 -5.14
C ARG A 248 -8.78 -7.81 -6.40
N PHE A 249 -8.51 -9.07 -6.73
CA PHE A 249 -7.92 -9.47 -7.99
C PHE A 249 -8.87 -10.43 -8.72
N MET A 250 -8.92 -10.34 -10.04
CA MET A 250 -9.77 -11.15 -10.91
C MET A 250 -8.89 -12.07 -11.76
N THR A 251 -9.28 -13.33 -11.90
CA THR A 251 -8.69 -14.25 -12.91
C THR A 251 -9.29 -13.97 -14.28
N ASP A 252 -8.50 -14.16 -15.33
CA ASP A 252 -9.02 -14.10 -16.69
C ASP A 252 -9.88 -15.33 -17.02
N ALA A 253 -11.01 -15.08 -17.67
CA ALA A 253 -11.92 -16.10 -18.17
C ALA A 253 -12.32 -15.83 -19.64
N SER A 254 -11.53 -15.00 -20.34
CA SER A 254 -11.70 -14.69 -21.74
C SER A 254 -11.59 -15.95 -22.61
N PRO A 255 -12.29 -16.01 -23.77
CA PRO A 255 -12.16 -17.13 -24.69
C PRO A 255 -10.71 -17.37 -25.16
N ASP A 256 -9.96 -16.30 -25.36
CA ASP A 256 -8.57 -16.36 -25.82
C ASP A 256 -7.67 -17.01 -24.76
N HIS A 257 -7.83 -16.61 -23.50
CA HIS A 257 -7.13 -17.23 -22.38
C HIS A 257 -7.48 -18.71 -22.20
N LEU A 258 -8.75 -19.08 -22.36
CA LEU A 258 -9.18 -20.49 -22.33
C LEU A 258 -8.54 -21.31 -23.46
N GLU A 259 -8.41 -20.73 -24.65
CA GLU A 259 -7.70 -21.37 -25.77
C GLU A 259 -6.21 -21.57 -25.44
N ALA A 260 -5.55 -20.56 -24.87
CA ALA A 260 -4.16 -20.64 -24.44
C ALA A 260 -3.94 -21.75 -23.40
N ILE A 261 -4.83 -21.87 -22.40
CA ILE A 261 -4.81 -22.98 -21.44
C ILE A 261 -4.95 -24.33 -22.13
N HIS A 262 -5.89 -24.46 -23.07
CA HIS A 262 -6.11 -25.70 -23.81
C HIS A 262 -4.86 -26.10 -24.62
N ARG A 263 -4.25 -25.13 -25.29
CA ARG A 263 -3.02 -25.31 -26.06
C ARG A 263 -1.84 -25.72 -25.17
N SER A 264 -1.65 -25.04 -24.04
CA SER A 264 -0.62 -25.36 -23.06
C SER A 264 -0.79 -26.77 -22.47
N LYS A 265 -2.02 -27.16 -22.10
CA LYS A 265 -2.35 -28.52 -21.64
C LYS A 265 -2.13 -29.59 -22.71
N ALA A 266 -2.32 -29.26 -23.98
CA ALA A 266 -2.02 -30.18 -25.08
C ALA A 266 -0.50 -30.30 -25.28
N GLN A 267 0.22 -29.18 -25.25
CA GLN A 267 1.68 -29.11 -25.36
C GLN A 267 2.39 -29.91 -24.27
N SER A 268 1.94 -29.79 -23.02
CA SER A 268 2.54 -30.52 -21.89
C SER A 268 2.45 -32.04 -21.99
N ARG A 269 1.63 -32.59 -22.91
CA ARG A 269 1.57 -34.04 -23.17
C ARG A 269 2.70 -34.54 -24.06
N TYR A 270 3.38 -33.65 -24.79
CA TYR A 270 4.44 -34.03 -25.73
C TYR A 270 5.74 -33.22 -25.56
N THR A 271 5.82 -32.35 -24.57
CA THR A 271 7.06 -31.68 -24.16
C THR A 271 7.68 -32.38 -22.96
N LEU A 272 9.02 -32.45 -22.94
CA LEU A 272 9.75 -32.80 -21.74
C LEU A 272 9.63 -31.59 -20.79
N GLY A 273 9.04 -31.82 -19.61
CA GLY A 273 8.95 -30.79 -18.58
C GLY A 273 10.33 -30.34 -18.09
N MET A 274 10.34 -29.29 -17.28
CA MET A 274 11.55 -28.86 -16.60
C MET A 274 12.04 -29.93 -15.62
N ASP A 275 13.36 -30.06 -15.52
CA ASP A 275 14.01 -30.90 -14.52
C ASP A 275 13.56 -30.55 -13.08
N GLU A 276 13.27 -31.57 -12.27
CA GLU A 276 12.67 -31.38 -10.95
C GLU A 276 13.62 -30.68 -9.98
N ASP A 277 14.91 -30.98 -10.05
CA ASP A 277 15.93 -30.35 -9.21
C ASP A 277 16.04 -28.85 -9.54
N THR A 278 16.05 -28.52 -10.84
CA THR A 278 16.09 -27.12 -11.29
C THR A 278 14.85 -26.35 -10.83
N ARG A 279 13.66 -26.97 -10.92
CA ARG A 279 12.39 -26.39 -10.43
C ARG A 279 12.43 -26.15 -8.91
N ALA A 280 12.93 -27.12 -8.14
CA ALA A 280 13.04 -27.01 -6.69
C ALA A 280 14.04 -25.93 -6.26
N GLN A 281 15.19 -25.82 -6.94
CA GLN A 281 16.17 -24.77 -6.69
C GLN A 281 15.61 -23.39 -6.99
N HIS A 282 14.86 -23.23 -8.08
CA HIS A 282 14.22 -21.97 -8.42
C HIS A 282 13.17 -21.56 -7.37
N GLU A 283 12.31 -22.50 -6.96
CA GLU A 283 11.33 -22.28 -5.89
C GLU A 283 11.99 -21.87 -4.57
N ALA A 284 13.08 -22.54 -4.18
CA ALA A 284 13.81 -22.24 -2.95
C ALA A 284 14.40 -20.83 -2.96
N ARG A 285 14.97 -20.39 -4.10
CA ARG A 285 15.50 -19.03 -4.26
C ARG A 285 14.42 -17.96 -4.12
N ILE A 286 13.26 -18.17 -4.74
CA ILE A 286 12.14 -17.22 -4.63
C ILE A 286 11.61 -17.19 -3.20
N ARG A 287 11.45 -18.35 -2.56
CA ARG A 287 11.00 -18.43 -1.16
C ARG A 287 11.92 -17.66 -0.22
N GLU A 288 13.24 -17.86 -0.32
CA GLU A 288 14.24 -17.14 0.48
C GLU A 288 14.11 -15.62 0.29
N HIS A 289 13.97 -15.18 -0.95
CA HIS A 289 13.81 -13.77 -1.27
C HIS A 289 12.50 -13.16 -0.77
N LEU A 290 11.37 -13.87 -0.90
CA LEU A 290 10.10 -13.42 -0.35
C LEU A 290 10.14 -13.34 1.18
N GLU A 291 10.83 -14.26 1.85
CA GLU A 291 11.02 -14.20 3.31
C GLU A 291 11.77 -12.92 3.72
N ASP A 292 12.85 -12.57 3.01
CA ASP A 292 13.56 -11.31 3.20
C ASP A 292 12.64 -10.11 2.96
N CYS A 293 11.88 -10.10 1.85
CA CYS A 293 10.97 -9.00 1.49
C CYS A 293 9.86 -8.78 2.53
N ILE A 294 9.27 -9.86 3.03
CA ILE A 294 8.27 -9.83 4.11
C ILE A 294 8.91 -9.32 5.40
N GLY A 295 10.18 -9.65 5.65
CA GLY A 295 10.95 -9.11 6.78
C GLY A 295 11.19 -7.59 6.72
N LEU A 296 11.04 -6.97 5.55
CA LEU A 296 11.18 -5.54 5.33
C LEU A 296 9.87 -4.74 5.48
N ARG A 297 8.77 -5.35 5.98
CA ARG A 297 7.47 -4.67 6.15
C ARG A 297 7.54 -3.38 6.98
N ASP A 298 8.40 -3.34 7.99
CA ASP A 298 8.59 -2.16 8.85
C ASP A 298 9.49 -1.08 8.21
N VAL A 299 10.14 -1.39 7.08
CA VAL A 299 10.94 -0.41 6.33
C VAL A 299 10.01 0.51 5.56
N HIS A 300 10.20 1.80 5.76
CA HIS A 300 9.40 2.83 5.10
C HIS A 300 9.85 3.02 3.66
N VAL A 301 8.91 3.15 2.74
CA VAL A 301 9.18 3.52 1.35
C VAL A 301 8.92 5.01 1.19
N ILE A 302 9.87 5.70 0.55
CA ILE A 302 9.73 7.07 0.08
C ILE A 302 9.46 6.96 -1.41
N ASP A 303 8.32 7.48 -1.84
CA ASP A 303 7.91 7.50 -3.23
C ASP A 303 7.96 8.93 -3.79
N PRO A 304 9.01 9.30 -4.55
CA PRO A 304 9.09 10.62 -5.18
C PRO A 304 8.03 10.87 -6.26
N PHE A 305 7.41 9.82 -6.79
CA PHE A 305 6.47 9.89 -7.91
C PHE A 305 5.01 10.00 -7.46
N ALA A 306 4.73 9.80 -6.16
CA ALA A 306 3.38 9.75 -5.59
C ALA A 306 2.53 10.99 -5.94
N ASP A 307 3.12 12.19 -5.97
CA ASP A 307 2.40 13.42 -6.31
C ASP A 307 1.82 13.36 -7.73
N TYR A 308 2.57 12.81 -8.69
CA TYR A 308 2.09 12.65 -10.07
C TYR A 308 0.99 11.59 -10.16
N ILE A 309 1.18 10.43 -9.50
CA ILE A 309 0.18 9.36 -9.47
C ILE A 309 -1.13 9.84 -8.86
N ALA A 310 -1.06 10.66 -7.81
CA ALA A 310 -2.23 11.24 -7.18
C ALA A 310 -3.09 12.03 -8.18
N GLU A 311 -2.50 12.67 -9.20
CA GLU A 311 -3.23 13.40 -10.25
C GLU A 311 -4.00 12.47 -11.20
N LEU A 312 -3.55 11.22 -11.38
CA LEU A 312 -4.22 10.22 -12.21
C LEU A 312 -5.40 9.55 -11.51
N VAL A 313 -5.41 9.58 -10.17
CA VAL A 313 -6.47 8.97 -9.37
C VAL A 313 -7.70 9.88 -9.35
N PRO A 314 -8.91 9.35 -9.68
CA PRO A 314 -10.16 10.10 -9.59
C PRO A 314 -10.33 10.78 -8.24
N LYS A 315 -10.91 11.98 -8.19
CA LYS A 315 -11.09 12.72 -6.94
C LYS A 315 -12.48 12.48 -6.33
N THR A 316 -12.70 11.29 -5.80
CA THR A 316 -13.97 10.87 -5.17
C THR A 316 -13.74 10.37 -3.75
N GLN A 317 -14.81 10.22 -2.97
CA GLN A 317 -14.68 9.67 -1.61
C GLN A 317 -14.18 8.21 -1.62
N LYS A 318 -14.62 7.43 -2.61
CA LYS A 318 -14.23 6.02 -2.76
C LYS A 318 -12.75 5.92 -3.12
N SER A 319 -12.25 6.71 -4.06
CA SER A 319 -10.85 6.63 -4.49
C SER A 319 -9.85 6.90 -3.36
N VAL A 320 -10.17 7.80 -2.43
CA VAL A 320 -9.34 8.05 -1.23
C VAL A 320 -9.13 6.78 -0.40
N SER A 321 -10.13 5.90 -0.32
CA SER A 321 -10.01 4.64 0.44
C SER A 321 -9.24 3.56 -0.32
N TYR A 322 -9.36 3.53 -1.66
CA TYR A 322 -8.78 2.46 -2.48
C TYR A 322 -7.37 2.78 -2.99
N VAL A 323 -6.96 4.05 -3.06
CA VAL A 323 -5.64 4.43 -3.55
C VAL A 323 -4.52 3.84 -2.69
N ASP A 324 -4.78 3.61 -1.40
CA ASP A 324 -3.86 2.91 -0.50
C ASP A 324 -3.53 1.50 -0.99
N HIS A 325 -4.44 0.82 -1.68
CA HIS A 325 -4.13 -0.49 -2.27
C HIS A 325 -3.05 -0.37 -3.35
N TYR A 326 -3.15 0.66 -4.19
CA TYR A 326 -2.16 0.94 -5.22
C TYR A 326 -0.80 1.27 -4.60
N TYR A 327 -0.74 2.22 -3.67
CA TYR A 327 0.52 2.59 -3.01
C TYR A 327 1.15 1.44 -2.23
N ARG A 328 0.35 0.58 -1.59
CA ARG A 328 0.87 -0.63 -0.93
C ARG A 328 1.53 -1.60 -1.89
N LEU A 329 1.08 -1.68 -3.15
CA LEU A 329 1.73 -2.48 -4.18
C LEU A 329 3.02 -1.82 -4.69
N ILE A 330 3.07 -0.49 -4.75
CA ILE A 330 4.33 0.25 -5.02
C ILE A 330 5.35 -0.05 -3.93
N ASP A 331 4.96 0.10 -2.67
CA ASP A 331 5.84 -0.19 -1.54
C ASP A 331 6.33 -1.65 -1.56
N ALA A 332 5.45 -2.59 -1.91
CA ALA A 332 5.81 -4.00 -2.09
C ALA A 332 6.82 -4.20 -3.21
N SER A 333 6.63 -3.55 -4.36
CA SER A 333 7.52 -3.64 -5.51
C SER A 333 8.90 -3.08 -5.19
N THR A 334 8.96 -1.94 -4.49
CA THR A 334 10.21 -1.36 -3.99
C THR A 334 10.91 -2.30 -3.01
N ARG A 335 10.17 -2.98 -2.12
CA ARG A 335 10.73 -3.99 -1.20
C ARG A 335 11.16 -5.26 -1.91
N PHE A 336 10.47 -5.70 -2.96
CA PHE A 336 10.91 -6.83 -3.79
C PHE A 336 12.28 -6.52 -4.40
N HIS A 337 12.43 -5.34 -4.98
CA HIS A 337 13.67 -4.90 -5.61
C HIS A 337 14.69 -4.27 -4.64
N PHE A 338 14.59 -4.48 -3.32
CA PHE A 338 15.35 -3.71 -2.31
C PHE A 338 16.87 -3.66 -2.55
N ASN A 339 17.46 -4.71 -3.12
CA ASN A 339 18.89 -4.79 -3.46
C ASN A 339 19.32 -3.81 -4.57
N GLN A 340 18.37 -3.38 -5.40
CA GLN A 340 18.57 -2.43 -6.49
C GLN A 340 18.12 -1.01 -6.13
N ARG A 341 17.39 -0.83 -5.03
CA ARG A 341 16.86 0.47 -4.61
C ARG A 341 17.87 1.25 -3.78
N MET A 342 17.80 2.58 -3.88
CA MET A 342 18.54 3.45 -2.98
C MET A 342 17.95 3.29 -1.57
N SER A 343 18.82 3.20 -0.57
CA SER A 343 18.44 3.18 0.84
C SER A 343 19.15 4.26 1.63
N THR A 344 18.52 4.72 2.70
CA THR A 344 19.12 5.66 3.65
C THR A 344 18.58 5.39 5.05
N SER A 345 19.30 5.81 6.08
CA SER A 345 18.74 5.85 7.43
C SER A 345 18.83 7.24 8.02
N VAL A 346 17.72 7.65 8.61
CA VAL A 346 17.54 8.93 9.27
C VAL A 346 16.90 8.64 10.62
N ASN A 347 17.52 9.11 11.71
CA ASN A 347 17.03 8.90 13.08
C ASN A 347 16.80 7.42 13.44
N GLY A 348 17.68 6.53 13.01
CA GLY A 348 17.60 5.09 13.28
C GLY A 348 16.49 4.34 12.53
N LYS A 349 15.73 5.02 11.66
CA LYS A 349 14.78 4.39 10.74
C LYS A 349 15.41 4.22 9.38
N THR A 350 15.16 3.09 8.74
CA THR A 350 15.62 2.84 7.37
C THR A 350 14.50 3.17 6.39
N TYR A 351 14.90 3.78 5.27
CA TYR A 351 14.03 4.17 4.18
C TYR A 351 14.55 3.60 2.87
N LEU A 352 13.64 3.08 2.06
CA LEU A 352 13.89 2.70 0.66
C LEU A 352 13.26 3.74 -0.25
N PHE A 353 13.88 4.02 -1.40
CA PHE A 353 13.31 4.90 -2.40
C PHE A 353 12.72 4.08 -3.54
N ALA A 354 11.45 4.35 -3.85
CA ALA A 354 10.83 3.80 -5.04
C ALA A 354 11.57 4.27 -6.29
N ALA A 355 11.66 3.36 -7.27
CA ALA A 355 12.11 3.67 -8.62
C ALA A 355 10.91 3.80 -9.56
N LEU A 356 11.09 4.45 -10.70
CA LEU A 356 10.07 4.57 -11.74
C LEU A 356 9.60 3.19 -12.22
N GLU A 357 10.51 2.22 -12.23
CA GLU A 357 10.23 0.80 -12.48
C GLU A 357 9.12 0.24 -11.59
N ASP A 358 9.10 0.59 -10.29
CA ASP A 358 8.09 0.09 -9.36
C ASP A 358 6.68 0.54 -9.78
N HIS A 359 6.56 1.80 -10.24
CA HIS A 359 5.32 2.34 -10.80
C HIS A 359 4.98 1.75 -12.16
N PHE A 360 5.98 1.59 -13.04
CA PHE A 360 5.80 0.97 -14.35
C PHE A 360 5.18 -0.42 -14.25
N HIS A 361 5.73 -1.27 -13.37
CA HIS A 361 5.21 -2.61 -13.12
C HIS A 361 3.82 -2.60 -12.50
N VAL A 362 3.61 -1.87 -11.39
CA VAL A 362 2.32 -1.88 -10.69
C VAL A 362 1.20 -1.26 -11.54
N TYR A 363 1.52 -0.23 -12.34
CA TYR A 363 0.57 0.36 -13.27
C TYR A 363 0.08 -0.68 -14.28
N GLY A 364 1.01 -1.38 -14.96
CA GLY A 364 0.67 -2.42 -15.93
C GLY A 364 -0.04 -3.64 -15.32
N MET A 365 0.23 -3.96 -14.05
CA MET A 365 -0.36 -5.13 -13.39
C MET A 365 -1.75 -4.87 -12.78
N TYR A 366 -1.99 -3.67 -12.24
CA TYR A 366 -3.11 -3.44 -11.33
C TYR A 366 -3.94 -2.19 -11.63
N PHE A 367 -3.42 -1.19 -12.35
CA PHE A 367 -4.14 0.08 -12.49
C PHE A 367 -5.49 -0.08 -13.18
N THR A 368 -5.59 -0.91 -14.23
CA THR A 368 -6.87 -1.20 -14.89
C THR A 368 -7.88 -1.82 -13.91
N ALA A 369 -7.47 -2.86 -13.17
CA ALA A 369 -8.34 -3.51 -12.18
C ALA A 369 -8.74 -2.56 -11.03
N PHE A 370 -7.85 -1.65 -10.64
CA PHE A 370 -8.14 -0.58 -9.69
C PHE A 370 -9.23 0.37 -10.21
N VAL A 371 -9.11 0.85 -11.46
CA VAL A 371 -10.11 1.74 -12.09
C VAL A 371 -11.44 1.02 -12.28
N GLU A 372 -11.44 -0.25 -12.70
CA GLU A 372 -12.65 -1.06 -12.84
C GLU A 372 -13.36 -1.28 -11.49
N THR A 373 -12.60 -1.57 -10.44
CA THR A 373 -13.14 -1.68 -9.08
C THR A 373 -13.79 -0.37 -8.63
N LEU A 374 -13.16 0.76 -8.93
CA LEU A 374 -13.78 2.07 -8.66
C LEU A 374 -15.06 2.26 -9.49
N ARG A 375 -15.06 1.87 -10.77
CA ARG A 375 -16.22 1.96 -11.66
C ARG A 375 -17.42 1.16 -11.16
N GLU A 376 -17.20 -0.04 -10.63
CA GLU A 376 -18.28 -0.86 -10.05
C GLU A 376 -18.89 -0.28 -8.77
N LEU A 377 -18.14 0.53 -8.03
CA LEU A 377 -18.53 1.07 -6.73
C LEU A 377 -19.11 2.49 -6.80
N MET A 378 -18.86 3.19 -7.90
CA MET A 378 -19.32 4.56 -8.14
C MET A 378 -20.73 4.59 -8.71
N GLN A 379 -21.46 5.66 -8.38
CA GLN A 379 -22.76 5.95 -8.98
C GLN A 379 -22.58 6.72 -10.30
N ASP A 380 -23.61 6.75 -11.15
CA ASP A 380 -23.59 7.38 -12.48
C ASP A 380 -23.05 8.83 -12.48
N GLU A 381 -23.27 9.59 -11.41
CA GLU A 381 -22.81 10.99 -11.27
C GLU A 381 -21.28 11.11 -11.07
N GLU A 382 -20.62 10.08 -10.56
CA GLU A 382 -19.16 10.03 -10.35
C GLU A 382 -18.43 9.44 -11.58
N GLN A 383 -19.16 8.90 -12.55
CA GLN A 383 -18.59 8.19 -13.69
C GLN A 383 -17.82 9.12 -14.64
N ALA A 384 -18.24 10.39 -14.75
CA ALA A 384 -17.50 11.42 -15.48
C ALA A 384 -16.09 11.68 -14.92
N ALA A 385 -15.86 11.43 -13.62
CA ALA A 385 -14.52 11.55 -13.03
C ALA A 385 -13.60 10.39 -13.41
N LEU A 386 -14.15 9.22 -13.73
CA LEU A 386 -13.40 8.06 -14.25
C LEU A 386 -13.04 8.26 -15.72
N ASP A 387 -13.96 8.82 -16.51
CA ASP A 387 -13.72 9.09 -17.93
C ASP A 387 -12.69 10.23 -18.14
N ALA A 388 -12.48 11.06 -17.12
CA ALA A 388 -11.49 12.13 -17.11
C ALA A 388 -10.09 11.71 -16.63
N ILE A 389 -9.87 10.43 -16.29
CA ILE A 389 -8.56 9.91 -15.93
C ILE A 389 -7.61 10.10 -17.12
N ARG A 390 -6.50 10.80 -16.87
CA ARG A 390 -5.46 10.99 -17.88
C ARG A 390 -4.68 9.69 -18.06
N HIS A 391 -4.20 9.46 -19.28
CA HIS A 391 -3.22 8.42 -19.51
C HIS A 391 -1.90 8.76 -18.82
N MET A 392 -1.23 7.73 -18.33
CA MET A 392 0.12 7.84 -17.77
C MET A 392 1.08 8.42 -18.81
N ASN A 393 1.79 9.49 -18.43
CA ASN A 393 2.96 9.95 -19.17
C ASN A 393 4.21 9.71 -18.31
N TRP A 394 5.03 8.73 -18.69
CA TRP A 394 6.21 8.34 -17.94
C TRP A 394 7.30 9.40 -17.90
N GLU A 395 7.39 10.25 -18.94
CA GLU A 395 8.34 11.37 -18.96
C GLU A 395 7.96 12.43 -17.93
N ASP A 396 6.67 12.81 -17.89
CA ASP A 396 6.15 13.77 -16.90
C ASP A 396 6.25 13.20 -15.48
N CYS A 397 5.96 11.90 -15.31
CA CYS A 397 6.10 11.19 -14.05
C CYS A 397 7.55 11.25 -13.54
N PHE A 398 8.51 10.89 -14.41
CA PHE A 398 9.93 10.93 -14.10
C PHE A 398 10.39 12.34 -13.73
N ALA A 399 10.03 13.34 -14.53
CA ALA A 399 10.36 14.74 -14.28
C ALA A 399 9.76 15.24 -12.95
N SER A 400 8.54 14.82 -12.61
CA SER A 400 7.91 15.12 -11.32
C SER A 400 8.70 14.50 -10.16
N GLY A 401 9.08 13.23 -10.26
CA GLY A 401 9.89 12.55 -9.24
C GLY A 401 11.26 13.19 -9.03
N GLU A 402 11.95 13.54 -10.12
CA GLU A 402 13.22 14.26 -10.05
C GLU A 402 13.07 15.62 -9.36
N ARG A 403 12.01 16.38 -9.71
CA ARG A 403 11.69 17.65 -9.06
C ARG A 403 11.43 17.46 -7.56
N VAL A 404 10.70 16.42 -7.16
CA VAL A 404 10.45 16.10 -5.74
C VAL A 404 11.76 15.82 -5.01
N MET A 405 12.63 14.98 -5.59
CA MET A 405 13.95 14.69 -5.03
C MET A 405 14.80 15.97 -4.84
N ARG A 406 14.78 16.89 -5.81
CA ARG A 406 15.55 18.15 -5.79
C ARG A 406 14.98 19.19 -4.83
N THR A 407 13.66 19.31 -4.71
CA THR A 407 13.02 20.48 -4.11
C THR A 407 12.25 20.21 -2.83
N SER A 408 11.78 18.98 -2.58
CA SER A 408 10.90 18.68 -1.45
C SER A 408 11.59 18.98 -0.11
N PRO A 409 11.04 19.85 0.76
CA PRO A 409 11.64 20.14 2.07
C PRO A 409 11.82 18.89 2.94
N GLN A 410 10.94 17.91 2.80
CA GLN A 410 10.96 16.66 3.57
C GLN A 410 12.21 15.80 3.26
N LEU A 411 12.77 15.93 2.05
CA LEU A 411 13.96 15.19 1.62
C LEU A 411 15.26 15.98 1.79
N HIS A 412 15.23 17.12 2.48
CA HIS A 412 16.41 17.94 2.71
C HIS A 412 17.55 17.17 3.38
N ALA A 413 17.24 16.30 4.34
CA ALA A 413 18.23 15.46 5.02
C ALA A 413 18.95 14.51 4.04
N VAL A 414 18.22 13.97 3.07
CA VAL A 414 18.73 13.06 2.03
C VAL A 414 19.60 13.84 1.04
N ARG A 415 19.17 15.02 0.62
CA ARG A 415 19.92 15.88 -0.32
C ARG A 415 21.27 16.38 0.21
N ARG A 416 21.45 16.48 1.53
CA ARG A 416 22.75 16.86 2.12
C ARG A 416 23.81 15.78 1.90
N ARG A 417 23.42 14.54 1.66
CA ARG A 417 24.35 13.47 1.29
C ARG A 417 24.85 13.73 -0.12
N GLN A 418 26.15 13.95 -0.24
CA GLN A 418 26.82 14.11 -1.52
C GLN A 418 26.54 12.90 -2.42
N GLY A 419 26.07 13.14 -3.65
CA GLY A 419 25.82 12.07 -4.62
C GLY A 419 24.47 11.35 -4.47
N ALA A 420 23.62 11.72 -3.49
CA ALA A 420 22.36 10.99 -3.24
C ALA A 420 21.38 11.07 -4.40
N LEU A 421 21.29 12.23 -5.06
CA LEU A 421 20.43 12.41 -6.21
C LEU A 421 20.98 11.64 -7.42
N GLU A 422 22.29 11.72 -7.64
CA GLU A 422 22.97 11.01 -8.72
C GLU A 422 22.86 9.49 -8.53
N GLU A 423 23.00 8.99 -7.30
CA GLU A 423 22.74 7.60 -6.95
C GLU A 423 21.29 7.22 -7.28
N TRP A 424 20.31 8.00 -6.81
CA TRP A 424 18.90 7.71 -7.09
C TRP A 424 18.60 7.70 -8.59
N LEU A 425 19.12 8.66 -9.35
CA LEU A 425 18.97 8.75 -10.81
C LEU A 425 19.62 7.57 -11.53
N GLU A 426 20.79 7.11 -11.06
CA GLU A 426 21.46 5.93 -11.63
C GLU A 426 20.66 4.66 -11.37
N ARG A 427 20.00 4.54 -10.21
CA ARG A 427 19.10 3.40 -9.91
C ARG A 427 17.82 3.37 -10.76
N GLN A 428 17.55 4.39 -11.56
CA GLN A 428 16.44 4.40 -12.53
C GLN A 428 16.85 3.76 -13.86
N ARG A 429 18.13 3.45 -14.06
CA ARG A 429 18.67 3.06 -15.35
C ARG A 429 18.99 1.57 -15.42
N VAL A 430 18.70 0.98 -16.57
CA VAL A 430 19.21 -0.33 -16.99
C VAL A 430 20.04 -0.10 -18.24
N HIS A 431 21.28 -0.58 -18.24
CA HIS A 431 22.24 -0.35 -19.35
C HIS A 431 22.41 1.13 -19.74
N CYS A 432 22.46 2.03 -18.75
CA CYS A 432 22.58 3.48 -18.90
C CYS A 432 21.34 4.21 -19.48
N GLU A 433 20.25 3.50 -19.75
CA GLU A 433 18.99 4.06 -20.26
C GLU A 433 17.88 3.98 -19.22
N LEU A 434 16.90 4.90 -19.27
CA LEU A 434 15.72 4.83 -18.41
C LEU A 434 14.81 3.68 -18.88
N ALA A 435 15.04 2.52 -18.30
CA ALA A 435 14.50 1.25 -18.75
C ALA A 435 14.20 0.34 -17.55
N SER A 436 13.38 -0.67 -17.77
CA SER A 436 13.03 -1.70 -16.78
C SER A 436 13.03 -3.07 -17.46
N TYR A 437 13.08 -4.14 -16.66
CA TYR A 437 12.80 -5.49 -17.16
C TYR A 437 11.29 -5.71 -17.21
N ASP A 438 10.76 -6.07 -18.37
CA ASP A 438 9.37 -6.50 -18.48
C ASP A 438 9.18 -7.79 -17.67
N TYR A 439 8.23 -7.79 -16.73
CA TYR A 439 8.03 -8.93 -15.86
C TYR A 439 7.48 -10.16 -16.61
N SER A 440 6.78 -9.96 -17.74
CA SER A 440 6.19 -11.04 -18.52
C SER A 440 7.21 -11.68 -19.46
N THR A 441 8.06 -10.90 -20.15
CA THR A 441 9.01 -11.41 -21.14
C THR A 441 10.44 -11.52 -20.64
N GLY A 442 10.82 -10.70 -19.65
CA GLY A 442 12.19 -10.59 -19.13
C GLY A 442 13.06 -9.67 -19.98
N ASP A 443 12.53 -9.09 -21.06
CA ASP A 443 13.26 -8.19 -21.94
C ASP A 443 13.44 -6.82 -21.29
N THR A 444 14.50 -6.12 -21.67
CA THR A 444 14.68 -4.72 -21.29
C THR A 444 13.79 -3.83 -22.14
N VAL A 445 12.91 -3.07 -21.50
CA VAL A 445 11.99 -2.13 -22.13
C VAL A 445 12.31 -0.70 -21.73
N SER A 446 12.33 0.20 -22.71
CA SER A 446 12.47 1.64 -22.44
C SER A 446 11.18 2.18 -21.85
N ILE A 447 11.25 2.76 -20.65
CA ILE A 447 10.06 3.27 -19.95
C ILE A 447 9.48 4.49 -20.68
N LEU A 448 10.35 5.31 -21.29
CA LEU A 448 9.93 6.54 -22.00
C LEU A 448 9.29 6.28 -23.37
N GLN A 449 9.57 5.12 -23.98
CA GLN A 449 9.00 4.73 -25.27
C GLN A 449 7.79 3.80 -25.11
N GLY A 450 7.44 3.43 -23.88
CA GLY A 450 6.41 2.46 -23.58
C GLY A 450 5.00 3.04 -23.63
N ASP A 451 4.35 2.90 -24.78
CA ASP A 451 2.89 2.66 -24.88
C ASP A 451 2.54 1.17 -24.63
N HIS A 452 3.51 0.38 -24.17
CA HIS A 452 3.37 -1.07 -24.07
C HIS A 452 2.76 -1.51 -22.73
N HIS A 453 1.66 -2.26 -22.84
CA HIS A 453 0.91 -2.94 -21.78
C HIS A 453 0.00 -2.08 -20.88
N ALA A 454 -0.73 -1.12 -21.46
CA ALA A 454 -2.10 -0.91 -21.00
C ALA A 454 -2.95 -2.03 -21.61
N GLY A 455 -3.28 -3.05 -20.81
CA GLY A 455 -4.04 -4.22 -21.25
C GLY A 455 -5.29 -3.84 -22.07
N GLN A 456 -5.46 -4.52 -23.20
CA GLN A 456 -6.77 -4.75 -23.80
C GLN A 456 -7.57 -5.69 -22.91
#